data_AF-A0A1W1IAH0-F1
#
_entry.id   AF-A0A1W1IAH0-F1
#
_cell.length_a   1.000
_cell.length_b   1.000
_cell.length_c   1.000
_cell.angle_alpha   90.00
_cell.angle_beta   90.00
_cell.angle_gamma   90.00
#
_symmetry.space_group_name_H-M   'P 1'
#
loop_
_entity.id
_entity.type
_entity.pdbx_description
1 polymer ?
#
loop_
_entity_poly.entity_id
_entity_poly.type
_entity_poly.pdbx_seq_one_letter_code
_entity_poly.pdbx_strand_id
1 'polypeptide(L)'
;MTHQCMSSKINAHTMARLVSCLWLGLGLLLTGCESERSRLMTEKYPTYPDDIKRAIDRGYPVRGMNHDQIYLAFGEPICKKAIEHKGRPVEVWLYPPGGRDPCLTAEFRVYFENGAVSDWAKMTEASRFADPPGGLPP
;
A
#
# COMPACT_ATOMS: atom_id res chain seq x y z
N MET A 1 -43.55 14.97 55.22
CA MET A 1 -42.21 15.10 54.62
C MET A 1 -41.37 13.93 55.10
N THR A 2 -41.10 12.96 54.23
CA THR A 2 -39.86 12.15 54.11
C THR A 2 -40.13 11.04 53.10
N HIS A 3 -39.58 11.21 51.90
CA HIS A 3 -39.50 10.22 50.83
C HIS A 3 -38.22 9.38 51.00
N GLN A 4 -38.28 8.11 50.57
CA GLN A 4 -37.17 7.23 50.17
C GLN A 4 -36.25 6.68 51.29
N CYS A 5 -35.73 5.45 51.22
CA CYS A 5 -35.25 4.71 50.06
C CYS A 5 -35.52 3.20 50.22
N MET A 6 -36.16 2.58 49.21
CA MET A 6 -36.26 1.12 49.10
C MET A 6 -34.88 0.51 48.90
N SER A 7 -34.55 -0.45 49.76
CA SER A 7 -33.40 -1.33 49.65
C SER A 7 -33.48 -2.15 48.36
N SER A 8 -32.58 -1.89 47.41
CA SER A 8 -32.43 -2.73 46.22
C SER A 8 -31.40 -3.83 46.52
N LYS A 9 -31.90 -5.04 46.83
CA LYS A 9 -31.07 -6.25 46.86
C LYS A 9 -30.65 -6.57 45.42
N ILE A 10 -29.44 -6.18 45.05
CA ILE A 10 -28.83 -6.58 43.79
C ILE A 10 -28.49 -8.08 43.92
N ASN A 11 -29.28 -8.92 43.27
CA ASN A 11 -29.06 -10.36 43.19
C ASN A 11 -27.73 -10.62 42.45
N ALA A 12 -26.83 -11.39 43.05
CA ALA A 12 -25.51 -11.73 42.50
C ALA A 12 -25.58 -12.37 41.09
N HIS A 13 -26.70 -13.00 40.75
CA HIS A 13 -26.97 -13.56 39.42
C HIS A 13 -27.10 -12.49 38.31
N THR A 14 -27.48 -11.26 38.64
CA THR A 14 -27.68 -10.18 37.67
C THR A 14 -26.35 -9.50 37.30
N MET A 15 -25.37 -9.46 38.22
CA MET A 15 -24.02 -8.95 37.95
C MET A 15 -23.24 -9.86 36.99
N ALA A 16 -23.34 -11.18 37.15
CA ALA A 16 -22.62 -12.14 36.29
C ALA A 16 -23.04 -12.05 34.81
N ARG A 17 -24.32 -11.73 34.54
CA ARG A 17 -24.84 -11.60 33.17
C ARG A 17 -24.36 -10.33 32.47
N LEU A 18 -24.17 -9.23 33.19
CA LEU A 18 -23.67 -7.97 32.62
C LEU A 18 -22.18 -8.02 32.31
N VAL A 19 -21.38 -8.69 33.17
CA VAL A 19 -19.94 -8.88 32.93
C VAL A 19 -19.70 -9.80 31.72
N SER A 20 -20.51 -10.84 31.54
CA SER A 20 -20.40 -11.75 30.39
C SER A 20 -20.68 -11.07 29.05
N CYS A 21 -21.70 -10.21 28.98
CA CYS A 21 -21.98 -9.43 27.76
C CYS A 21 -20.90 -8.37 27.46
N LEU A 22 -20.29 -7.76 28.48
CA LEU A 22 -19.18 -6.81 28.31
C LEU A 22 -17.90 -7.50 27.81
N TRP A 23 -17.63 -8.73 28.24
CA TRP A 23 -16.51 -9.53 27.75
C TRP A 23 -16.72 -10.08 26.33
N LEU A 24 -17.95 -10.43 25.96
CA LEU A 24 -18.30 -10.82 24.59
C LEU A 24 -18.26 -9.64 23.61
N GLY A 25 -18.64 -8.43 24.05
CA GLY A 25 -18.55 -7.21 23.22
C GLY A 25 -17.11 -6.76 22.95
N LEU A 26 -16.19 -6.95 23.89
CA LEU A 26 -14.79 -6.54 23.76
C LEU A 26 -13.98 -7.45 22.82
N GLY A 27 -14.34 -8.73 22.70
CA GLY A 27 -13.65 -9.69 21.82
C GLY A 27 -13.87 -9.47 20.32
N LEU A 28 -14.97 -8.81 19.92
CA LEU A 28 -15.31 -8.57 18.51
C LEU A 28 -14.60 -7.37 17.87
N LEU A 29 -13.90 -6.54 18.65
CA LEU A 29 -13.13 -5.40 18.14
C LEU A 29 -11.69 -5.76 17.76
N LEU A 30 -11.26 -7.01 17.97
CA LEU A 30 -9.91 -7.50 17.69
C LEU A 30 -9.77 -8.25 16.36
N THR A 31 -10.77 -8.20 15.47
CA THR A 31 -10.56 -8.60 14.07
C THR A 31 -9.66 -7.55 13.42
N GLY A 32 -8.37 -7.65 13.68
CA GLY A 32 -7.34 -6.79 13.12
C GLY A 32 -7.47 -6.78 11.61
N CYS A 33 -7.56 -5.58 11.04
CA CYS A 33 -7.42 -5.37 9.61
C CYS A 33 -5.99 -5.80 9.24
N GLU A 34 -5.81 -7.06 8.87
CA GLU A 34 -4.52 -7.53 8.37
C GLU A 34 -4.25 -6.79 7.08
N SER A 35 -3.20 -5.97 7.08
CA SER A 35 -2.84 -5.22 5.88
C SER A 35 -2.34 -6.18 4.81
N GLU A 36 -2.63 -5.89 3.55
CA GLU A 36 -2.14 -6.68 2.42
C GLU A 36 -0.61 -6.86 2.49
N ARG A 37 0.10 -5.82 2.93
CA ARG A 37 1.54 -5.89 3.21
C ARG A 37 1.89 -6.96 4.25
N SER A 38 1.17 -7.02 5.37
CA SER A 38 1.40 -8.02 6.44
C SER A 38 1.20 -9.44 5.92
N ARG A 39 0.13 -9.65 5.15
CA ARG A 39 -0.17 -10.93 4.52
C ARG A 39 0.93 -11.35 3.55
N LEU A 40 1.36 -10.46 2.65
CA LEU A 40 2.44 -10.72 1.70
C LEU A 40 3.79 -10.98 2.38
N MET A 41 4.11 -10.26 3.45
CA MET A 41 5.33 -10.47 4.25
C MET A 41 5.34 -11.84 4.95
N THR A 42 4.17 -12.36 5.31
CA THR A 42 4.04 -13.65 6.00
C THR A 42 3.97 -14.82 5.02
N GLU A 43 3.15 -14.71 3.97
CA GLU A 43 2.83 -15.82 3.07
C GLU A 43 3.79 -15.95 1.89
N LYS A 44 4.32 -14.83 1.36
CA LYS A 44 5.06 -14.80 0.09
C LYS A 44 6.53 -14.46 0.27
N TYR A 45 6.84 -13.40 1.02
CA TYR A 45 8.21 -12.90 1.19
C TYR A 45 9.23 -13.99 1.59
N PRO A 46 8.94 -14.94 2.51
CA PRO A 46 9.91 -15.98 2.87
C PRO A 46 10.34 -16.86 1.70
N THR A 47 9.47 -17.02 0.69
CA THR A 47 9.72 -17.85 -0.50
C THR A 47 10.50 -17.12 -1.60
N TYR A 48 10.68 -15.80 -1.50
CA TYR A 48 11.36 -15.04 -2.53
C TYR A 48 12.87 -15.30 -2.57
N PRO A 49 13.49 -15.22 -3.76
CA PRO A 49 14.95 -15.24 -3.91
C PRO A 49 15.65 -14.12 -3.10
N ASP A 50 16.90 -14.35 -2.71
CA ASP A 50 17.66 -13.45 -1.83
C ASP A 50 17.92 -12.06 -2.46
N ASP A 51 18.08 -11.99 -3.78
CA ASP A 51 18.23 -10.73 -4.52
C ASP A 51 16.94 -9.91 -4.46
N ILE A 52 15.78 -10.56 -4.61
CA ILE A 52 14.46 -9.93 -4.50
C ILE A 52 14.19 -9.47 -3.05
N LYS A 53 14.49 -10.31 -2.06
CA LYS A 53 14.37 -9.92 -0.63
C LYS A 53 15.20 -8.68 -0.34
N ARG A 54 16.46 -8.68 -0.78
CA ARG A 54 17.36 -7.53 -0.61
C ARG A 54 16.86 -6.27 -1.32
N ALA A 55 16.25 -6.41 -2.49
CA ALA A 55 15.64 -5.32 -3.23
C ALA A 55 14.43 -4.72 -2.49
N ILE A 56 13.59 -5.57 -1.90
CA ILE A 56 12.47 -5.16 -1.04
C ILE A 56 12.98 -4.44 0.21
N ASP A 57 13.93 -5.02 0.93
CA ASP A 57 14.45 -4.48 2.19
C ASP A 57 15.13 -3.12 2.01
N ARG A 58 15.71 -2.88 0.83
CA ARG A 58 16.45 -1.65 0.51
C ARG A 58 15.66 -0.67 -0.36
N GLY A 59 14.46 -1.03 -0.80
CA GLY A 59 13.57 -0.14 -1.57
C GLY A 59 14.11 0.21 -2.97
N TYR A 60 14.52 -0.77 -3.76
CA TYR A 60 14.89 -0.57 -5.17
C TYR A 60 14.25 -1.62 -6.09
N PRO A 61 13.95 -1.33 -7.36
CA PRO A 61 13.39 -2.33 -8.27
C PRO A 61 14.53 -3.17 -8.88
N VAL A 62 14.20 -4.41 -9.24
CA VAL A 62 15.07 -5.29 -10.04
C VAL A 62 14.22 -5.87 -11.16
N ARG A 63 14.84 -6.11 -12.33
CA ARG A 63 14.15 -6.76 -13.46
C ARG A 63 13.57 -8.10 -13.03
N GLY A 64 12.35 -8.38 -13.49
CA GLY A 64 11.64 -9.61 -13.15
C GLY A 64 10.79 -9.52 -11.87
N MET A 65 10.92 -8.45 -11.07
CA MET A 65 10.03 -8.26 -9.91
C MET A 65 8.57 -8.15 -10.38
N ASN A 66 7.65 -8.80 -9.69
CA ASN A 66 6.22 -8.66 -9.96
C ASN A 66 5.60 -7.50 -9.16
N HIS A 67 4.30 -7.27 -9.35
CA HIS A 67 3.57 -6.20 -8.66
C HIS A 67 3.61 -6.31 -7.13
N ASP A 68 3.43 -7.51 -6.55
CA ASP A 68 3.49 -7.72 -5.10
C ASP A 68 4.86 -7.36 -4.54
N GLN A 69 5.92 -7.75 -5.24
CA GLN A 69 7.30 -7.46 -4.84
C GLN A 69 7.60 -5.96 -4.91
N ILE A 70 7.12 -5.27 -5.96
CA ILE A 70 7.24 -3.81 -6.06
C ILE A 70 6.39 -3.09 -5.02
N TYR A 71 5.20 -3.60 -4.71
CA TYR A 71 4.37 -3.11 -3.62
C TYR A 71 5.07 -3.29 -2.26
N LEU A 72 5.76 -4.40 -2.02
CA LEU A 72 6.54 -4.58 -0.80
C LEU A 72 7.74 -3.62 -0.72
N ALA A 73 8.40 -3.34 -1.85
CA ALA A 73 9.54 -2.41 -1.92
C ALA A 73 9.14 -0.93 -1.74
N PHE A 74 8.05 -0.50 -2.38
CA PHE A 74 7.71 0.93 -2.52
C PHE A 74 6.35 1.33 -1.95
N GLY A 75 5.50 0.37 -1.60
CA GLY A 75 4.11 0.62 -1.24
C GLY A 75 3.20 0.86 -2.44
N GLU A 76 2.02 1.42 -2.17
CA GLU A 76 1.03 1.74 -3.19
C GLU A 76 1.54 2.90 -4.08
N PRO A 77 1.55 2.74 -5.42
CA PRO A 77 1.86 3.85 -6.32
C PRO A 77 0.76 4.90 -6.27
N ILE A 78 1.11 6.14 -6.60
CA ILE A 78 0.10 7.22 -6.71
C ILE A 78 -0.83 6.93 -7.89
N CYS A 79 -0.28 6.45 -9.01
CA CYS A 79 -1.05 6.16 -10.21
C CYS A 79 -0.50 4.94 -10.94
N LYS A 80 -1.41 4.20 -11.59
CA LYS A 80 -1.12 3.08 -12.49
C LYS A 80 -1.69 3.43 -13.86
N LYS A 81 -0.91 3.23 -14.93
CA LYS A 81 -1.33 3.57 -16.31
C LYS A 81 -0.84 2.51 -17.29
N ALA A 82 -1.52 2.36 -18.42
CA ALA A 82 -0.98 1.69 -19.60
C ALA A 82 -0.46 2.76 -20.57
N ILE A 83 0.80 2.64 -20.99
CA ILE A 83 1.43 3.59 -21.92
C ILE A 83 2.26 2.84 -22.96
N GLU A 84 2.63 3.53 -24.04
CA GLU A 84 3.71 3.08 -24.93
C GLU A 84 5.09 3.45 -24.33
N HIS A 85 5.96 2.46 -24.14
CA HIS A 85 7.36 2.66 -23.74
C HIS A 85 8.26 1.86 -24.67
N LYS A 86 9.21 2.53 -25.34
CA LYS A 86 10.12 1.90 -26.32
C LYS A 86 9.39 1.13 -27.42
N GLY A 87 8.24 1.64 -27.88
CA GLY A 87 7.42 1.06 -28.94
C GLY A 87 6.66 -0.20 -28.54
N ARG A 88 6.44 -0.41 -27.24
CA ARG A 88 5.61 -1.50 -26.71
C ARG A 88 4.60 -0.97 -25.69
N PRO A 89 3.39 -1.53 -25.64
CA PRO A 89 2.44 -1.23 -24.58
C PRO A 89 2.93 -1.88 -23.28
N VAL A 90 3.11 -1.06 -22.24
CA VAL A 90 3.52 -1.49 -20.91
C VAL A 90 2.63 -0.87 -19.85
N GLU A 91 2.53 -1.52 -18.70
CA GLU A 91 1.97 -0.91 -17.51
C GLU A 91 3.06 -0.08 -16.81
N VAL A 92 2.73 1.09 -16.30
CA VAL A 92 3.63 1.94 -15.53
C VAL A 92 3.02 2.30 -14.19
N TRP A 93 3.79 2.11 -13.12
CA TRP A 93 3.48 2.57 -11.78
C TRP A 93 4.28 3.84 -11.48
N LEU A 94 3.59 4.84 -10.95
CA LEU A 94 4.10 6.18 -10.72
C LEU A 94 4.20 6.46 -9.22
N TYR A 95 5.40 6.84 -8.77
CA TYR A 95 5.73 7.03 -7.37
C TYR A 95 6.12 8.48 -7.06
N PRO A 96 5.95 8.93 -5.81
CA PRO A 96 6.33 10.26 -5.38
C PRO A 96 7.85 10.52 -5.54
N PRO A 97 8.26 11.80 -5.49
CA PRO A 97 7.41 12.98 -5.40
C PRO A 97 6.67 13.28 -6.72
N GLY A 98 5.60 14.06 -6.62
CA GLY A 98 4.82 14.57 -7.75
C GLY A 98 4.34 15.99 -7.41
N GLY A 99 4.13 16.82 -8.43
CA GLY A 99 3.60 18.16 -8.30
C GLY A 99 2.07 18.19 -8.21
N ARG A 100 1.47 19.27 -8.72
CA ARG A 100 0.00 19.48 -8.71
C ARG A 100 -0.78 18.35 -9.40
N ASP A 101 -0.20 17.73 -10.42
CA ASP A 101 -0.71 16.51 -11.05
C ASP A 101 0.33 15.39 -10.91
N PRO A 102 0.27 14.59 -9.85
CA PRO A 102 1.27 13.55 -9.58
C PRO A 102 1.21 12.41 -10.60
N CYS A 103 0.09 12.21 -11.29
CA CYS A 103 -0.01 11.21 -12.34
C CYS A 103 0.72 11.62 -13.64
N LEU A 104 1.06 12.90 -13.80
CA LEU A 104 1.86 13.38 -14.92
C LEU A 104 3.31 13.67 -14.51
N THR A 105 3.50 14.17 -13.29
CA THR A 105 4.76 14.74 -12.81
C THR A 105 5.55 13.84 -11.86
N ALA A 106 5.10 12.60 -11.63
CA ALA A 106 5.82 11.62 -10.81
C ALA A 106 7.30 11.50 -11.22
N GLU A 107 8.17 11.59 -10.22
CA GLU A 107 9.62 11.50 -10.41
C GLU A 107 10.09 10.08 -10.63
N PHE A 108 9.44 9.09 -10.01
CA PHE A 108 9.89 7.72 -10.11
C PHE A 108 8.84 6.85 -10.81
N ARG A 109 9.31 6.06 -11.77
CA ARG A 109 8.45 5.23 -12.64
C ARG A 109 9.01 3.82 -12.69
N VAL A 110 8.13 2.84 -12.51
CA VAL A 110 8.43 1.41 -12.67
C VAL A 110 7.58 0.87 -13.80
N TYR A 111 8.19 0.27 -14.80
CA TYR A 111 7.53 -0.25 -16.00
C TYR A 111 7.44 -1.77 -15.94
N PHE A 112 6.28 -2.30 -16.30
CA PHE A 112 5.98 -3.73 -16.30
C PHE A 112 5.61 -4.20 -17.70
N GLU A 113 6.28 -5.26 -18.14
CA GLU A 113 5.93 -6.02 -19.34
C GLU A 113 5.50 -7.42 -18.88
N ASN A 114 4.29 -7.86 -19.26
CA ASN A 114 3.72 -9.15 -18.85
C ASN A 114 3.73 -9.38 -17.32
N GLY A 115 3.47 -8.34 -16.53
CA GLY A 115 3.38 -8.41 -15.07
C GLY A 115 4.72 -8.47 -14.33
N ALA A 116 5.84 -8.26 -15.02
CA ALA A 116 7.17 -8.24 -14.45
C ALA A 116 7.90 -6.94 -14.80
N VAL A 117 8.73 -6.43 -13.88
CA VAL A 117 9.53 -5.23 -14.09
C VAL A 117 10.46 -5.42 -15.28
N SER A 118 10.28 -4.58 -16.29
CA SER A 118 11.14 -4.52 -17.47
C SER A 118 12.15 -3.38 -17.38
N ASP A 119 11.74 -2.24 -16.80
CA ASP A 119 12.53 -1.01 -16.74
C ASP A 119 12.08 -0.12 -15.57
N TRP A 120 12.91 0.88 -15.22
CA TRP A 120 12.54 1.94 -14.28
C TRP A 120 13.29 3.23 -14.60
N ALA A 121 12.70 4.37 -14.27
CA ALA A 121 13.30 5.67 -14.53
C ALA A 121 13.06 6.64 -13.39
N LYS A 122 14.08 7.44 -13.09
CA LYS A 122 13.93 8.67 -12.31
C LYS A 122 13.89 9.85 -13.28
N MET A 123 12.74 10.49 -13.42
CA MET A 123 12.55 11.70 -14.19
C MET A 123 13.29 12.85 -13.50
N THR A 124 14.48 13.17 -14.01
CA THR A 124 15.19 14.41 -13.68
C THR A 124 14.52 15.60 -14.38
N GLU A 125 14.66 16.82 -13.85
CA GLU A 125 14.15 18.04 -14.53
C GLU A 125 14.53 18.11 -16.02
N ALA A 126 15.75 17.69 -16.38
CA ALA A 126 16.23 17.67 -17.76
C ALA A 126 15.38 16.81 -18.72
N SER A 127 14.74 15.74 -18.23
CA SER A 127 13.87 14.90 -19.07
C SER A 127 12.43 15.42 -19.15
N ARG A 128 12.04 16.37 -18.28
CA ARG A 128 10.73 17.03 -18.34
C ARG A 128 10.67 18.10 -19.44
N PHE A 129 11.82 18.64 -19.82
CA PHE A 129 12.00 19.68 -20.84
C PHE A 129 12.83 19.19 -22.04
N ALA A 130 13.04 17.88 -22.18
CA ALA A 130 13.60 17.34 -23.40
C ALA A 130 12.57 17.56 -24.51
N ASP A 131 12.75 18.65 -25.26
CA ASP A 131 11.93 18.99 -26.41
C ASP A 131 11.87 17.77 -27.34
N PRO A 132 10.68 17.42 -27.89
CA PRO A 132 10.64 16.47 -28.98
C PRO A 132 11.57 16.98 -30.11
N PRO A 133 12.25 16.08 -30.86
CA PRO A 133 13.05 16.50 -32.00
C PRO A 133 12.13 17.23 -32.99
N GLY A 134 12.18 18.57 -32.98
CA GLY A 134 11.18 19.41 -33.65
C GLY A 134 10.79 20.70 -32.92
N GLY A 135 11.26 20.93 -31.68
CA GLY A 135 11.39 22.25 -31.04
C GLY A 135 10.22 23.23 -31.20
N LEU A 136 9.38 23.33 -30.17
CA LEU A 136 8.70 24.57 -29.83
C LEU A 136 8.30 24.51 -28.35
N PRO A 137 9.03 25.19 -27.45
CA PRO A 137 8.50 25.44 -26.11
C PRO A 137 7.31 26.41 -26.21
N PRO A 138 6.34 26.35 -25.28
CA PRO A 138 5.31 27.37 -25.13
C PRO A 138 5.90 28.73 -24.71
#